data_AF-A0AAE0P602-F1
#
_entry.id   AF-A0AAE0P602-F1
#
_cell.length_a   1.000
_cell.length_b   1.000
_cell.length_c   1.000
_cell.angle_alpha   90.00
_cell.angle_beta   90.00
_cell.angle_gamma   90.00
#
_symmetry.space_group_name_H-M   'P 1'
#
loop_
_entity.id
_entity.type
_entity.pdbx_description
1 polymer ?
#
loop_
_entity_poly.entity_id
_entity_poly.type
_entity_poly.pdbx_seq_one_letter_code
_entity_poly.pdbx_strand_id
1 'polypeptide(L)'
;MSPMKTRSTTQRGAEKSAEDDQPRPSRGRKRKSDETEKNDNPRSPERQRPAKKAKIEPADVEDEKPIPINRAPVLELWGASVAHFLHPELSWATCLSIGSSISSITAISKGRSIGTISKSDPEEREKKRKRRTKDEDSDETREIKVMGFPIMLKGENVIFKEKAKPGKEDSLVRRFSGEKNLQKTKTVMQDALKEKWKGREADLEKTAFSLYEQFRPEVAGGQRGWGKKGALFLSKIEQVIKER
;
A
#
# COMPACT_ATOMS: atom_id res chain seq x y z
N MET A 1 -32.87 50.92 27.24
CA MET A 1 -33.85 51.60 28.11
C MET A 1 -35.11 51.77 27.29
N SER A 2 -36.26 51.12 27.50
CA SER A 2 -36.89 50.35 28.60
C SER A 2 -38.05 49.54 27.94
N PRO A 3 -38.93 48.78 28.63
CA PRO A 3 -38.90 48.20 29.98
C PRO A 3 -39.19 46.67 30.03
N MET A 4 -39.00 46.12 31.23
CA MET A 4 -39.52 44.82 31.71
C MET A 4 -41.04 44.87 31.97
N LYS A 5 -41.69 43.70 31.91
CA LYS A 5 -42.80 43.21 32.77
C LYS A 5 -43.23 41.83 32.20
N THR A 6 -43.62 40.77 32.89
CA THR A 6 -43.62 40.30 34.29
C THR A 6 -44.13 38.83 34.21
N ARG A 7 -43.69 37.97 35.13
CA ARG A 7 -44.14 36.57 35.34
C ARG A 7 -45.63 36.45 35.71
N SER A 8 -46.22 35.28 35.43
CA SER A 8 -47.15 34.47 36.27
C SER A 8 -47.40 33.13 35.52
N THR A 9 -47.09 31.91 35.98
CA THR A 9 -47.38 31.14 37.21
C THR A 9 -48.56 30.16 37.03
N THR A 10 -48.29 28.87 37.35
CA THR A 10 -49.21 27.75 37.70
C THR A 10 -49.85 26.97 36.52
N GLN A 11 -49.57 25.69 36.21
CA GLN A 11 -49.45 24.40 36.96
C GLN A 11 -50.75 23.56 36.94
N ARG A 12 -50.70 22.39 36.26
CA ARG A 12 -51.46 21.12 36.41
C ARG A 12 -51.18 20.32 35.13
N GLY A 13 -50.68 19.08 35.10
CA GLY A 13 -50.76 17.98 36.05
C GLY A 13 -51.59 16.87 35.40
N ALA A 14 -50.96 15.76 34.99
CA ALA A 14 -51.52 14.40 34.96
C ALA A 14 -50.53 13.40 34.31
N GLU A 15 -50.01 12.49 35.13
CA GLU A 15 -49.42 11.20 34.76
C GLU A 15 -50.49 10.19 34.27
N LYS A 16 -50.07 9.23 33.44
CA LYS A 16 -50.42 7.78 33.39
C LYS A 16 -49.90 7.21 32.05
N SER A 17 -48.91 6.30 31.99
CA SER A 17 -48.82 4.89 32.42
C SER A 17 -49.35 3.88 31.39
N ALA A 18 -48.48 2.89 31.07
CA ALA A 18 -48.74 1.51 30.61
C ALA A 18 -49.34 1.33 29.19
N GLU A 19 -49.18 0.26 28.42
CA GLU A 19 -48.44 -1.03 28.39
C GLU A 19 -48.64 -1.52 26.93
N ASP A 20 -47.62 -2.11 26.29
CA ASP A 20 -47.54 -3.53 25.91
C ASP A 20 -48.57 -4.01 24.86
N ASP A 21 -48.08 -4.50 23.71
CA ASP A 21 -48.65 -5.66 23.01
C ASP A 21 -47.77 -6.08 21.80
N GLN A 22 -47.16 -7.26 21.89
CA GLN A 22 -46.70 -8.04 20.73
C GLN A 22 -47.90 -8.72 20.05
N PRO A 23 -47.71 -9.22 18.81
CA PRO A 23 -47.94 -10.66 18.69
C PRO A 23 -46.93 -11.43 17.80
N ARG A 24 -46.55 -12.62 18.28
CA ARG A 24 -46.16 -13.79 17.46
C ARG A 24 -47.39 -14.67 17.19
N PRO A 25 -47.40 -15.42 16.09
CA PRO A 25 -47.50 -16.89 16.18
C PRO A 25 -46.56 -17.59 15.15
N SER A 26 -45.74 -18.59 15.49
CA SER A 26 -45.95 -20.02 15.81
C SER A 26 -46.11 -20.99 14.61
N ARG A 27 -45.09 -21.86 14.45
CA ARG A 27 -45.08 -23.32 14.19
C ARG A 27 -45.56 -23.94 12.85
N GLY A 28 -44.68 -24.83 12.34
CA GLY A 28 -44.96 -26.01 11.47
C GLY A 28 -43.99 -26.07 10.28
N ARG A 29 -43.41 -27.19 9.79
CA ARG A 29 -43.48 -28.63 10.09
C ARG A 29 -42.31 -29.31 9.33
N LYS A 30 -41.87 -30.48 9.81
CA LYS A 30 -40.74 -31.32 9.37
C LYS A 30 -41.20 -32.42 8.39
N ARG A 31 -40.38 -32.82 7.40
CA ARG A 31 -40.33 -34.08 6.58
C ARG A 31 -39.15 -33.90 5.58
N LYS A 32 -38.03 -34.66 5.47
CA LYS A 32 -37.60 -36.08 5.42
C LYS A 32 -37.91 -36.84 4.11
N SER A 33 -36.81 -37.10 3.36
CA SER A 33 -36.42 -38.19 2.42
C SER A 33 -37.32 -38.59 1.24
N ASP A 34 -36.77 -38.69 0.01
CA ASP A 34 -36.27 -39.96 -0.57
C ASP A 34 -35.44 -39.77 -1.87
N GLU A 35 -34.65 -40.82 -2.21
CA GLU A 35 -33.76 -41.05 -3.38
C GLU A 35 -34.51 -40.97 -4.73
N THR A 36 -33.93 -40.75 -5.92
CA THR A 36 -32.89 -41.46 -6.72
C THR A 36 -32.76 -40.63 -8.03
N GLU A 37 -31.63 -40.46 -8.72
CA GLU A 37 -31.16 -41.32 -9.81
C GLU A 37 -29.84 -40.77 -10.40
N LYS A 38 -29.05 -41.68 -10.96
CA LYS A 38 -27.78 -41.52 -11.66
C LYS A 38 -27.92 -40.72 -12.96
N ASN A 39 -26.89 -39.94 -13.32
CA ASN A 39 -26.50 -39.83 -14.72
C ASN A 39 -25.00 -39.54 -14.89
N ASP A 40 -24.43 -40.23 -15.87
CA ASP A 40 -23.01 -40.34 -16.23
C ASP A 40 -22.51 -39.13 -17.07
N ASN A 41 -21.41 -38.52 -16.61
CA ASN A 41 -20.25 -37.91 -17.32
C ASN A 41 -20.46 -36.91 -18.53
N PRO A 42 -19.44 -36.12 -19.00
CA PRO A 42 -18.06 -35.98 -18.53
C PRO A 42 -17.50 -34.52 -18.44
N ARG A 43 -16.40 -34.41 -17.67
CA ARG A 43 -15.22 -33.52 -17.91
C ARG A 43 -15.42 -32.00 -17.81
N SER A 44 -15.22 -31.47 -16.61
CA SER A 44 -14.91 -30.04 -16.38
C SER A 44 -13.40 -29.88 -16.11
N PRO A 45 -12.72 -28.88 -16.71
CA PRO A 45 -11.26 -28.79 -16.67
C PRO A 45 -10.75 -28.32 -15.30
N GLU A 46 -9.62 -28.92 -14.96
CA GLU A 46 -8.83 -28.77 -13.76
C GLU A 46 -8.70 -27.31 -13.27
N ARG A 47 -9.35 -27.03 -12.14
CA ARG A 47 -9.17 -25.78 -11.39
C ARG A 47 -7.76 -25.80 -10.81
N GLN A 48 -6.82 -25.19 -11.53
CA GLN A 48 -5.45 -24.96 -11.10
C GLN A 48 -5.45 -24.42 -9.67
N ARG A 49 -4.93 -25.23 -8.74
CA ARG A 49 -4.67 -24.83 -7.36
C ARG A 49 -3.68 -23.67 -7.41
N PRO A 50 -3.94 -22.53 -6.73
CA PRO A 50 -2.95 -21.47 -6.68
C PRO A 50 -1.70 -22.02 -5.98
N ALA A 51 -0.55 -21.84 -6.64
CA ALA A 51 0.76 -22.21 -6.15
C ALA A 51 0.93 -21.82 -4.68
N LYS A 52 1.36 -22.78 -3.86
CA LYS A 52 1.74 -22.57 -2.46
C LYS A 52 2.72 -21.40 -2.43
N LYS A 53 2.31 -20.28 -1.86
CA LYS A 53 3.25 -19.26 -1.37
C LYS A 53 4.18 -19.98 -0.41
N ALA A 54 5.47 -19.98 -0.72
CA ALA A 54 6.50 -20.42 0.21
C ALA A 54 6.33 -19.59 1.48
N LYS A 55 5.86 -20.25 2.54
CA LYS A 55 5.89 -19.75 3.90
C LYS A 55 7.37 -19.85 4.28
N ILE A 56 8.04 -18.70 4.34
CA ILE A 56 9.35 -18.62 4.97
C ILE A 56 9.06 -18.80 6.46
N GLU A 57 9.38 -19.96 7.01
CA GLU A 57 9.22 -20.25 8.44
C GLU A 57 10.30 -19.48 9.22
N PRO A 58 9.98 -18.99 10.43
CA PRO A 58 10.79 -18.04 11.16
C PRO A 58 11.74 -18.80 12.10
N ALA A 59 12.96 -19.10 11.67
CA ALA A 59 13.95 -19.66 12.61
C ALA A 59 14.72 -18.55 13.36
N ASP A 60 14.86 -17.35 12.79
CA ASP A 60 15.76 -16.29 13.31
C ASP A 60 15.07 -14.97 13.72
N VAL A 61 13.73 -14.87 13.63
CA VAL A 61 12.98 -13.62 13.96
C VAL A 61 12.44 -13.55 15.38
N GLU A 62 12.58 -14.60 16.20
CA GLU A 62 11.92 -14.69 17.53
C GLU A 62 12.39 -13.60 18.52
N ASP A 63 13.61 -13.05 18.38
CA ASP A 63 14.15 -12.01 19.28
C ASP A 63 14.23 -10.60 18.67
N GLU A 64 13.89 -10.42 17.40
CA GLU A 64 13.97 -9.11 16.75
C GLU A 64 12.72 -8.26 17.06
N LYS A 65 12.90 -7.11 17.71
CA LYS A 65 11.81 -6.15 17.94
C LYS A 65 11.37 -5.51 16.60
N PRO A 66 10.13 -5.74 16.14
CA PRO A 66 9.69 -5.19 14.86
C PRO A 66 9.47 -3.68 14.92
N ILE A 67 9.67 -3.01 13.79
CA ILE A 67 9.35 -1.59 13.61
C ILE A 67 7.88 -1.47 13.16
N PRO A 68 6.97 -0.86 13.96
CA PRO A 68 5.57 -0.70 13.59
C PRO A 68 5.40 0.43 12.57
N ILE A 69 5.23 0.09 11.30
CA ILE A 69 5.28 1.07 10.20
C ILE A 69 4.29 0.77 9.07
N ASN A 70 3.85 1.82 8.37
CA ASN A 70 3.04 1.69 7.16
C ASN A 70 3.87 1.12 6.00
N ARG A 71 3.21 0.45 5.05
CA ARG A 71 3.83 -0.03 3.81
C ARG A 71 4.44 1.09 2.95
N ALA A 72 3.78 2.24 2.87
CA ALA A 72 4.18 3.36 2.00
C ALA A 72 5.59 3.93 2.27
N PRO A 73 5.97 4.28 3.52
CA PRO A 73 7.34 4.72 3.81
C PRO A 73 8.40 3.64 3.60
N VAL A 74 8.06 2.36 3.80
CA VAL A 74 8.98 1.24 3.52
C VAL A 74 9.24 1.14 2.02
N LEU A 75 8.20 1.23 1.19
CA LEU A 75 8.35 1.26 -0.28
C LEU A 75 9.10 2.49 -0.77
N GLU A 76 8.87 3.64 -0.14
CA GLU A 76 9.57 4.88 -0.45
C GLU A 76 11.08 4.75 -0.20
N LEU A 77 11.48 4.25 0.98
CA LEU A 77 12.88 4.00 1.29
C LEU A 77 13.49 2.92 0.38
N TRP A 78 12.77 1.81 0.15
CA TRP A 78 13.24 0.74 -0.72
C TRP A 78 13.46 1.23 -2.16
N GLY A 79 12.50 1.97 -2.71
CA GLY A 79 12.64 2.55 -4.05
C GLY A 79 13.81 3.53 -4.15
N ALA A 80 14.08 4.30 -3.10
CA ALA A 80 15.26 5.16 -3.05
C ALA A 80 16.57 4.36 -2.99
N SER A 81 16.62 3.30 -2.18
CA SER A 81 17.80 2.41 -2.11
C SER A 81 18.09 1.72 -3.44
N VAL A 82 17.05 1.23 -4.13
CA VAL A 82 17.20 0.61 -5.46
C VAL A 82 17.59 1.65 -6.51
N ALA A 83 16.99 2.84 -6.49
CA ALA A 83 17.37 3.92 -7.41
C ALA A 83 18.85 4.31 -7.23
N HIS A 84 19.30 4.48 -5.99
CA HIS A 84 20.68 4.82 -5.68
C HIS A 84 21.67 3.73 -6.08
N PHE A 85 21.26 2.46 -6.01
CA PHE A 85 22.07 1.33 -6.44
C PHE A 85 22.17 1.22 -7.97
N LEU A 86 21.04 1.40 -8.68
CA LEU A 86 20.98 1.29 -10.13
C LEU A 86 21.54 2.52 -10.88
N HIS A 87 21.40 3.70 -10.27
CA HIS A 87 21.78 4.99 -10.85
C HIS A 87 22.67 5.75 -9.87
N PRO A 88 23.94 5.31 -9.70
CA PRO A 88 24.87 5.90 -8.73
C PRO A 88 25.24 7.36 -9.04
N GLU A 89 24.94 7.85 -10.25
CA GLU A 89 25.13 9.25 -10.63
C GLU A 89 24.08 10.19 -9.98
N LEU A 90 22.96 9.65 -9.48
CA LEU A 90 21.90 10.45 -8.89
C LEU A 90 22.16 10.75 -7.42
N SER A 91 21.89 11.98 -7.01
CA SER A 91 21.94 12.37 -5.60
C SER A 91 20.94 11.56 -4.76
N TRP A 92 21.24 11.38 -3.47
CA TRP A 92 20.33 10.71 -2.54
C TRP A 92 18.97 11.42 -2.46
N ALA A 93 18.94 12.74 -2.55
CA ALA A 93 17.71 13.53 -2.57
C ALA A 93 16.84 13.21 -3.81
N THR A 94 17.45 13.05 -4.97
CA THR A 94 16.75 12.58 -6.18
C THR A 94 16.25 11.14 -6.00
N CYS A 95 17.05 10.26 -5.41
CA CYS A 95 16.62 8.88 -5.10
C CYS A 95 15.41 8.83 -4.15
N LEU A 96 15.39 9.67 -3.11
CA LEU A 96 14.23 9.83 -2.22
C LEU A 96 13.00 10.32 -2.98
N SER A 97 13.18 11.27 -3.89
CA SER A 97 12.11 11.79 -4.76
C SER A 97 11.52 10.67 -5.65
N ILE A 98 12.39 9.81 -6.19
CA ILE A 98 12.02 8.65 -7.00
C ILE A 98 11.19 7.68 -6.16
N GLY A 99 11.73 7.24 -5.02
CA GLY A 99 11.04 6.32 -4.11
C GLY A 99 9.69 6.87 -3.65
N SER A 100 9.62 8.17 -3.36
CA SER A 100 8.37 8.83 -2.98
C SER A 100 7.34 8.80 -4.11
N SER A 101 7.77 9.01 -5.35
CA SER A 101 6.91 8.96 -6.54
C SER A 101 6.36 7.56 -6.76
N ILE A 102 7.20 6.52 -6.64
CA ILE A 102 6.77 5.12 -6.74
C ILE A 102 5.75 4.77 -5.64
N SER A 103 6.01 5.17 -4.39
CA SER A 103 5.07 5.00 -3.28
C SER A 103 3.72 5.68 -3.54
N SER A 104 3.73 6.85 -4.19
CA SER A 104 2.50 7.56 -4.57
C SER A 104 1.74 6.87 -5.71
N ILE A 105 2.45 6.39 -6.74
CA ILE A 105 1.85 5.64 -7.86
C ILE A 105 1.12 4.40 -7.33
N THR A 106 1.79 3.63 -6.47
CA THR A 106 1.24 2.39 -5.90
C THR A 106 0.10 2.66 -4.92
N ALA A 107 0.17 3.71 -4.10
CA ALA A 107 -0.93 4.12 -3.23
C ALA A 107 -2.18 4.53 -4.03
N ILE A 108 -2.01 5.29 -5.11
CA ILE A 108 -3.13 5.68 -6.01
C ILE A 108 -3.72 4.45 -6.69
N SER A 109 -2.88 3.59 -7.26
CA SER A 109 -3.31 2.34 -7.90
C SER A 109 -4.09 1.46 -6.92
N LYS A 110 -3.56 1.29 -5.70
CA LYS A 110 -4.22 0.50 -4.67
C LYS A 110 -5.54 1.11 -4.21
N GLY A 111 -5.58 2.42 -3.97
CA GLY A 111 -6.80 3.15 -3.60
C GLY A 111 -7.89 3.01 -4.66
N ARG A 112 -7.54 3.03 -5.95
CA ARG A 112 -8.49 2.76 -7.05
C ARG A 112 -8.98 1.32 -7.07
N SER A 113 -8.09 0.36 -6.81
CA SER A 113 -8.43 -1.06 -6.78
C SER A 113 -9.38 -1.42 -5.63
N ILE A 114 -9.28 -0.75 -4.48
CA ILE A 114 -10.14 -0.98 -3.32
C ILE A 114 -11.35 -0.03 -3.27
N GLY A 115 -11.53 0.80 -4.30
CA GLY A 115 -12.67 1.72 -4.42
C GLY A 115 -12.59 2.99 -3.57
N THR A 116 -11.46 3.28 -2.90
CA THR A 116 -11.32 4.50 -2.08
C THR A 116 -10.84 5.72 -2.86
N ILE A 117 -10.30 5.54 -4.06
CA ILE A 117 -9.96 6.63 -4.99
C ILE A 117 -10.74 6.41 -6.28
N SER A 118 -11.47 7.43 -6.73
CA SER A 118 -12.21 7.36 -7.99
C SER A 118 -11.28 7.05 -9.17
N LYS A 119 -11.78 6.24 -10.09
CA LYS A 119 -11.09 5.99 -11.37
C LYS A 119 -11.15 7.30 -12.16
N SER A 120 -9.98 7.77 -12.61
CA SER A 120 -9.93 8.91 -13.53
C SER A 120 -10.54 8.51 -14.87
N ASP A 121 -11.27 9.45 -15.47
CA ASP A 121 -11.91 9.36 -16.78
C ASP A 121 -10.93 8.86 -17.86
N PRO A 122 -11.33 7.92 -18.74
CA PRO A 122 -10.52 7.50 -19.88
C PRO A 122 -9.99 8.65 -20.73
N GLU A 123 -10.75 9.73 -20.91
CA GLU A 123 -10.33 10.87 -21.75
C GLU A 123 -9.16 11.64 -21.10
N GLU A 124 -9.21 11.79 -19.77
CA GLU A 124 -8.12 12.36 -18.96
C GLU A 124 -6.87 11.47 -18.94
N ARG A 125 -7.03 10.15 -19.04
CA ARG A 125 -5.90 9.22 -19.16
C ARG A 125 -5.24 9.31 -20.53
N GLU A 126 -6.04 9.44 -21.59
CA GLU A 126 -5.54 9.56 -22.95
C GLU A 126 -4.85 10.91 -23.18
N LYS A 127 -5.42 12.02 -22.67
CA LYS A 127 -4.76 13.33 -22.67
C LYS A 127 -3.42 13.29 -21.93
N LYS A 128 -3.35 12.67 -20.75
CA LYS A 128 -2.07 12.49 -20.02
C LYS A 128 -1.07 11.64 -20.80
N ARG A 129 -1.53 10.62 -21.53
CA ARG A 129 -0.67 9.75 -22.33
C ARG A 129 -0.13 10.47 -23.57
N LYS A 130 -0.96 11.26 -24.26
CA LYS A 130 -0.58 12.10 -25.42
C LYS A 130 0.33 13.27 -25.04
N ARG A 131 0.20 13.82 -23.82
CA ARG A 131 1.10 14.85 -23.30
C ARG A 131 2.49 14.30 -22.98
N ARG A 132 2.58 13.11 -22.37
CA ARG A 132 3.87 12.44 -22.12
C ARG A 132 4.69 12.27 -23.40
N THR A 133 4.06 11.83 -24.48
CA THR A 133 4.70 11.69 -25.80
C THR A 133 5.07 13.03 -26.45
N LYS A 134 4.55 14.16 -25.96
CA LYS A 134 4.85 15.50 -26.48
C LYS A 134 5.93 16.21 -25.66
N ASP A 135 6.00 15.93 -24.36
CA ASP A 135 7.02 16.47 -23.45
C ASP A 135 8.36 15.70 -23.54
N GLU A 136 8.34 14.46 -24.05
CA GLU A 136 9.52 13.65 -24.43
C GLU A 136 10.42 14.36 -25.47
N ASP A 137 9.88 15.35 -26.21
CA ASP A 137 10.59 16.15 -27.22
C ASP A 137 11.28 17.41 -26.63
N SER A 138 11.32 17.53 -25.30
CA SER A 138 12.10 18.57 -24.62
C SER A 138 13.47 18.03 -24.21
N ASP A 139 14.54 18.63 -24.75
CA ASP A 139 15.96 18.26 -24.56
C ASP A 139 16.43 18.15 -23.09
N GLU A 140 15.62 18.59 -22.13
CA GLU A 140 15.96 18.63 -20.70
C GLU A 140 15.36 17.48 -19.87
N THR A 141 14.51 16.62 -20.44
CA THR A 141 13.85 15.53 -19.69
C THR A 141 14.44 14.16 -19.99
N ARG A 142 14.76 13.40 -18.93
CA ARG A 142 15.28 12.04 -19.00
C ARG A 142 14.31 11.07 -18.35
N GLU A 143 13.92 10.01 -19.05
CA GLU A 143 13.20 8.89 -18.44
C GLU A 143 14.19 7.84 -17.90
N ILE A 144 14.00 7.42 -16.65
CA ILE A 144 14.69 6.28 -16.06
C ILE A 144 13.67 5.25 -15.57
N LYS A 145 14.09 3.99 -15.45
CA LYS A 145 13.28 2.93 -14.86
C LYS A 145 13.83 2.52 -13.51
N VAL A 146 12.93 2.40 -12.54
CA VAL A 146 13.24 1.92 -11.18
C VAL A 146 12.11 1.00 -10.73
N MET A 147 12.44 -0.26 -10.44
CA MET A 147 11.47 -1.28 -10.02
C MET A 147 10.31 -1.49 -11.01
N GLY A 148 10.54 -1.35 -12.31
CA GLY A 148 9.53 -1.41 -13.37
C GLY A 148 8.69 -0.14 -13.53
N PHE A 149 8.93 0.91 -12.74
CA PHE A 149 8.22 2.19 -12.86
C PHE A 149 9.04 3.17 -13.72
N PRO A 150 8.45 3.73 -14.79
CA PRO A 150 9.06 4.82 -15.54
C PRO A 150 8.98 6.11 -14.72
N ILE A 151 10.11 6.76 -14.52
CA ILE A 151 10.26 8.00 -13.74
C ILE A 151 10.90 9.06 -14.63
N MET A 152 10.21 10.19 -14.75
CA MET A 152 10.67 11.34 -15.52
C MET A 152 11.48 12.28 -14.63
N LEU A 153 12.70 12.59 -15.07
CA LEU A 153 13.61 13.53 -14.44
C LEU A 153 13.77 14.78 -15.31
N LYS A 154 13.87 15.94 -14.68
CA LYS A 154 14.34 17.18 -15.29
C LYS A 154 15.52 17.71 -14.47
N GLY A 155 16.74 17.50 -14.97
CA GLY A 155 17.94 17.59 -14.14
C GLY A 155 17.86 16.62 -12.94
N GLU A 156 18.04 17.14 -11.72
CA GLU A 156 17.92 16.35 -10.48
C GLU A 156 16.48 16.21 -9.96
N ASN A 157 15.50 16.87 -10.60
CA ASN A 157 14.13 16.92 -10.10
C ASN A 157 13.26 15.82 -10.69
N VAL A 158 12.58 15.05 -9.83
CA VAL A 158 11.56 14.09 -10.26
C VAL A 158 10.25 14.80 -10.57
N ILE A 159 9.74 14.61 -11.78
CA ILE A 159 8.46 15.17 -12.22
C ILE A 159 7.34 14.17 -11.93
N PHE A 160 6.44 14.53 -11.01
CA PHE A 160 5.28 13.72 -10.65
C PHE A 160 4.00 14.57 -10.70
N LYS A 161 3.05 14.19 -11.57
CA LYS A 161 1.82 14.97 -11.85
C LYS A 161 2.12 16.44 -12.18
N GLU A 162 3.02 16.67 -13.14
CA GLU A 162 3.38 18.02 -13.64
C GLU A 162 4.04 18.93 -12.59
N LYS A 163 4.49 18.39 -11.45
CA LYS A 163 5.20 19.12 -10.41
C LYS A 163 6.47 18.39 -9.98
N ALA A 164 7.51 19.16 -9.67
CA ALA A 164 8.69 18.63 -9.01
C ALA A 164 8.30 18.06 -7.63
N LYS A 165 8.73 16.84 -7.34
CA LYS A 165 8.50 16.20 -6.05
C LYS A 165 9.81 16.14 -5.27
N PRO A 166 10.02 17.01 -4.27
CA PRO A 166 11.27 16.99 -3.51
C PRO A 166 11.34 15.78 -2.59
N GLY A 167 12.53 15.20 -2.45
CA GLY A 167 12.86 14.18 -1.46
C GLY A 167 12.86 14.80 -0.07
N LYS A 168 12.11 14.20 0.87
CA LYS A 168 11.99 14.73 2.24
C LYS A 168 12.37 13.65 3.25
N GLU A 169 13.65 13.61 3.60
CA GLU A 169 14.19 12.66 4.58
C GLU A 169 13.51 12.82 5.94
N ASP A 170 13.28 14.05 6.42
CA ASP A 170 12.56 14.34 7.68
C ASP A 170 11.18 13.67 7.76
N SER A 171 10.49 13.55 6.62
CA SER A 171 9.18 12.88 6.59
C SER A 171 9.32 11.38 6.84
N LEU A 172 10.38 10.75 6.31
CA LEU A 172 10.71 9.35 6.57
C LEU A 172 11.16 9.13 8.00
N VAL A 173 12.01 10.01 8.54
CA VAL A 173 12.47 9.95 9.95
C VAL A 173 11.26 9.86 10.89
N ARG A 174 10.27 10.74 10.71
CA ARG A 174 9.03 10.72 11.50
C ARG A 174 8.24 9.43 11.32
N ARG A 175 8.15 8.89 10.10
CA ARG A 175 7.39 7.66 9.79
C ARG A 175 8.06 6.38 10.28
N PHE A 176 9.39 6.35 10.35
CA PHE A 176 10.19 5.27 10.93
C PHE A 176 10.33 5.37 12.46
N SER A 177 9.68 6.35 13.09
CA SER A 177 9.74 6.60 14.53
C SER A 177 11.17 6.90 15.02
N GLY A 178 11.94 7.63 14.20
CA GLY A 178 13.26 8.16 14.55
C GLY A 178 14.35 7.83 13.54
N GLU A 179 15.41 8.62 13.58
CA GLU A 179 16.57 8.53 12.68
C GLU A 179 17.25 7.17 12.76
N LYS A 180 17.39 6.63 13.97
CA LYS A 180 18.02 5.33 14.22
C LYS A 180 17.36 4.19 13.44
N ASN A 181 16.03 4.17 13.37
CA ASN A 181 15.30 3.12 12.66
C ASN A 181 15.37 3.31 11.15
N LEU A 182 15.27 4.55 10.67
CA LEU A 182 15.45 4.89 9.26
C LEU A 182 16.83 4.44 8.78
N GLN A 183 17.88 4.87 9.49
CA GLN A 183 19.26 4.59 9.12
C GLN A 183 19.56 3.09 9.18
N LYS A 184 19.14 2.38 10.23
CA LYS A 184 19.28 0.91 10.29
C LYS A 184 18.62 0.22 9.10
N THR A 185 17.38 0.60 8.77
CA THR A 185 16.65 -0.01 7.65
C THR A 185 17.35 0.29 6.32
N LYS A 186 17.80 1.53 6.13
CA LYS A 186 18.54 1.98 4.94
C LYS A 186 19.84 1.19 4.77
N THR A 187 20.65 1.08 5.83
CA THR A 187 21.90 0.32 5.83
C THR A 187 21.67 -1.14 5.46
N VAL A 188 20.71 -1.82 6.11
CA VAL A 188 20.38 -3.22 5.79
C VAL A 188 20.00 -3.40 4.32
N MET A 189 19.15 -2.51 3.79
CA MET A 189 18.77 -2.57 2.36
C MET A 189 19.97 -2.35 1.43
N GLN A 190 20.80 -1.33 1.71
CA GLN A 190 21.93 -0.97 0.85
C GLN A 190 23.05 -2.01 0.89
N ASP A 191 23.34 -2.58 2.06
CA ASP A 191 24.39 -3.57 2.21
C ASP A 191 23.98 -4.90 1.56
N ALA A 192 22.74 -5.34 1.77
CA ALA A 192 22.22 -6.53 1.10
C ALA A 192 22.19 -6.37 -0.43
N LEU A 193 21.86 -5.18 -0.95
CA LEU A 193 21.93 -4.87 -2.38
C LEU A 193 23.38 -4.97 -2.91
N LYS A 194 24.34 -4.35 -2.23
CA LYS A 194 25.75 -4.39 -2.62
C LYS A 194 26.33 -5.79 -2.60
N GLU A 195 25.96 -6.60 -1.62
CA GLU A 195 26.45 -7.96 -1.46
C GLU A 195 25.91 -8.90 -2.54
N LYS A 196 24.59 -8.82 -2.83
CA LYS A 196 23.92 -9.83 -3.67
C LYS A 196 23.70 -9.40 -5.12
N TRP A 197 23.50 -8.11 -5.37
CA TRP A 197 22.98 -7.61 -6.65
C TRP A 197 24.01 -6.87 -7.49
N LYS A 198 25.26 -6.77 -7.03
CA LYS A 198 26.36 -6.19 -7.81
C LYS A 198 26.62 -7.04 -9.06
N GLY A 199 26.58 -6.40 -10.24
CA GLY A 199 26.67 -7.08 -11.53
C GLY A 199 25.36 -7.75 -11.99
N ARG A 200 24.27 -7.60 -11.24
CA ARG A 200 22.93 -8.14 -11.54
C ARG A 200 21.87 -7.04 -11.57
N GLU A 201 22.25 -5.82 -11.93
CA GLU A 201 21.43 -4.61 -11.90
C GLU A 201 20.18 -4.75 -12.79
N ALA A 202 20.32 -5.39 -13.96
CA ALA A 202 19.22 -5.62 -14.88
C ALA A 202 18.16 -6.60 -14.33
N ASP A 203 18.59 -7.60 -13.54
CA ASP A 203 17.68 -8.52 -12.86
C ASP A 203 17.01 -7.82 -11.67
N LEU A 204 17.76 -6.99 -10.95
CA LEU A 204 17.24 -6.21 -9.82
C LEU A 204 16.13 -5.27 -10.28
N GLU A 205 16.31 -4.55 -11.40
CA GLU A 205 15.29 -3.63 -11.94
C GLU A 205 13.92 -4.33 -12.04
N LYS A 206 13.92 -5.56 -12.57
CA LYS A 206 12.69 -6.32 -12.84
C LYS A 206 12.08 -6.94 -11.58
N THR A 207 12.92 -7.31 -10.63
CA THR A 207 12.53 -8.13 -9.47
C THR A 207 12.39 -7.35 -8.17
N ALA A 208 12.96 -6.14 -8.07
CA ALA A 208 13.00 -5.36 -6.84
C ALA A 208 11.61 -5.06 -6.24
N PHE A 209 10.59 -4.86 -7.06
CA PHE A 209 9.22 -4.70 -6.54
C PHE A 209 8.72 -6.00 -5.89
N SER A 210 9.02 -7.16 -6.49
CA SER A 210 8.67 -8.47 -5.94
C SER A 210 9.42 -8.81 -4.66
N LEU A 211 10.66 -8.32 -4.49
CA LEU A 211 11.39 -8.44 -3.22
C LEU A 211 10.64 -7.67 -2.12
N TYR A 212 10.27 -6.42 -2.40
CA TYR A 212 9.47 -5.61 -1.48
C TYR A 212 8.16 -6.28 -1.08
N GLU A 213 7.46 -6.94 -2.01
CA GLU A 213 6.20 -7.60 -1.68
C GLU A 213 6.33 -8.74 -0.65
N GLN A 214 7.52 -9.32 -0.51
CA GLN A 214 7.82 -10.42 0.40
C GLN A 214 8.20 -9.93 1.79
N PHE A 215 9.02 -8.87 1.91
CA PHE A 215 9.43 -8.33 3.22
C PHE A 215 8.54 -7.20 3.76
N ARG A 216 7.65 -6.62 2.96
CA ARG A 216 6.80 -5.49 3.38
C ARG A 216 6.02 -5.78 4.66
N PRO A 217 5.67 -4.74 5.45
CA PRO A 217 4.87 -4.91 6.66
C PRO A 217 3.56 -5.66 6.40
N GLU A 218 3.29 -6.65 7.24
CA GLU A 218 2.05 -7.43 7.17
C GLU A 218 0.87 -6.63 7.76
N VAL A 219 -0.18 -6.48 6.96
CA VAL A 219 -1.43 -5.83 7.34
C VAL A 219 -2.59 -6.54 6.67
N ALA A 220 -3.79 -6.36 7.20
CA ALA A 220 -5.02 -6.94 6.67
C ALA A 220 -5.21 -6.67 5.16
N GLY A 221 -5.89 -7.58 4.48
CA GLY A 221 -6.26 -7.41 3.08
C GLY A 221 -7.28 -6.28 2.85
N GLY A 222 -7.36 -5.83 1.60
CA GLY A 222 -8.38 -4.87 1.15
C GLY A 222 -8.31 -3.50 1.84
N GLN A 223 -9.48 -2.90 2.05
CA GLN A 223 -9.61 -1.59 2.67
C GLN A 223 -9.18 -1.58 4.15
N ARG A 224 -9.34 -2.69 4.87
CA ARG A 224 -9.04 -2.79 6.31
C ARG A 224 -7.57 -2.57 6.66
N GLY A 225 -6.64 -3.02 5.80
CA GLY A 225 -5.21 -2.79 6.00
C GLY A 225 -4.66 -1.58 5.27
N TRP A 226 -5.47 -0.87 4.48
CA TRP A 226 -4.98 0.31 3.77
C TRP A 226 -4.63 1.41 4.77
N GLY A 227 -3.40 1.93 4.68
CA GLY A 227 -2.88 2.95 5.59
C GLY A 227 -2.62 2.47 7.02
N LYS A 228 -2.75 1.17 7.33
CA LYS A 228 -2.42 0.62 8.65
C LYS A 228 -0.92 0.34 8.79
N LYS A 229 -0.45 0.34 10.04
CA LYS A 229 0.88 -0.11 10.43
C LYS A 229 0.92 -1.63 10.50
N GLY A 230 2.00 -2.23 10.04
CA GLY A 230 2.35 -3.62 10.25
C GLY A 230 3.73 -3.74 10.90
N ALA A 231 4.10 -4.96 11.28
CA ALA A 231 5.44 -5.26 11.78
C ALA A 231 6.44 -5.34 10.61
N LEU A 232 7.54 -4.60 10.69
CA LEU A 232 8.70 -4.72 9.80
C LEU A 232 9.87 -5.33 10.56
N PHE A 233 10.44 -6.39 10.03
CA PHE A 233 11.61 -7.10 10.57
C PHE A 233 12.80 -6.86 9.65
N LEU A 234 13.94 -6.40 10.17
CA LEU A 234 15.11 -6.10 9.35
C LEU A 234 15.80 -7.38 8.89
N SER A 235 15.82 -8.42 9.73
CA SER A 235 16.29 -9.76 9.35
C SER A 235 15.55 -10.28 8.11
N LYS A 236 14.22 -10.13 8.06
CA LYS A 236 13.40 -10.52 6.90
C LYS A 236 13.75 -9.72 5.63
N ILE A 237 14.09 -8.42 5.77
CA ILE A 237 14.52 -7.60 4.63
C ILE A 237 15.83 -8.17 4.06
N GLU A 238 16.81 -8.37 4.93
CA GLU A 238 18.13 -8.89 4.55
C GLU A 238 18.01 -10.26 3.89
N GLN A 239 17.30 -11.19 4.54
CA GLN A 239 17.06 -12.55 4.06
C GLN A 239 16.45 -12.54 2.66
N VAL A 240 15.34 -11.82 2.46
CA VAL A 240 14.64 -11.77 1.16
C VAL A 240 15.52 -11.20 0.05
N ILE A 241 16.35 -10.19 0.36
CA ILE A 241 17.24 -9.59 -0.65
C ILE A 241 18.38 -10.55 -1.02
N LYS A 242 18.91 -11.32 -0.05
CA LYS A 242 20.07 -12.20 -0.24
C LYS A 242 19.73 -13.58 -0.83
N GLU A 243 18.53 -14.09 -0.58
CA GLU A 243 18.10 -15.45 -0.99
C GLU A 243 17.69 -15.58 -2.48
N ARG A 244 17.63 -14.47 -3.23
CA ARG A 244 17.19 -14.44 -4.64
C ARG A 244 18.33 -14.47 -5.66
#